data_AF-A0A4Q0VVW7-F1
#
_entry.id   AF-A0A4Q0VVW7-F1
#
_cell.length_a   1.000
_cell.length_b   1.000
_cell.length_c   1.000
_cell.angle_alpha   90.00
_cell.angle_beta   90.00
_cell.angle_gamma   90.00
#
_symmetry.space_group_name_H-M   'P 1'
#
loop_
_entity.id
_entity.type
_entity.pdbx_description
1 polymer ?
#
loop_
_entity_poly.entity_id
_entity_poly.type
_entity_poly.pdbx_seq_one_letter_code
_entity_poly.pdbx_strand_id
1 'polypeptide(L)'
;MLEILSKIDRINQDLLVLLKKPLKEDDEEYVGSVEQLLNVREHLIQKVTGAQTTAEKELGQKIIDDNNKVNELFKAKTLELKVKINQFNQKKKNNVTYDNLYEQMSVDGIFIDKKK
;
A
#
# COMPACT_ATOMS: atom_id res chain seq x y z
N MET A 1 5.09 -3.45 32.08
CA MET A 1 5.85 -2.94 30.92
C MET A 1 5.96 -4.01 29.84
N LEU A 2 6.49 -5.20 30.16
CA LEU A 2 6.50 -6.36 29.26
C LEU A 2 5.18 -6.62 28.50
N GLU A 3 4.01 -6.53 29.15
CA GLU A 3 2.72 -6.69 28.46
C GLU A 3 2.46 -5.67 27.35
N ILE A 4 2.88 -4.41 27.54
CA ILE A 4 2.73 -3.36 26.53
C ILE A 4 3.62 -3.66 25.33
N LEU A 5 4.87 -4.06 25.59
CA LEU A 5 5.81 -4.46 24.55
C LEU A 5 5.30 -5.68 23.77
N SER A 6 4.75 -6.70 24.44
CA SER A 6 4.16 -7.86 23.77
C SER A 6 2.98 -7.50 22.87
N LYS A 7 2.15 -6.52 23.28
CA LYS A 7 1.06 -6.00 22.44
C LYS A 7 1.60 -5.27 21.21
N ILE A 8 2.62 -4.43 21.38
CA ILE A 8 3.28 -3.74 20.26
C ILE A 8 3.89 -4.76 19.29
N ASP A 9 4.58 -5.79 19.80
CA ASP A 9 5.18 -6.84 18.99
C ASP A 9 4.12 -7.57 18.16
N ARG A 10 2.99 -7.94 18.78
CA ARG A 10 1.87 -8.57 18.07
C ARG A 10 1.33 -7.69 16.95
N ILE A 11 1.12 -6.39 17.21
CA ILE A 11 0.65 -5.46 16.18
C ILE A 11 1.67 -5.33 15.04
N ASN A 12 2.98 -5.33 15.34
CA ASN A 12 4.00 -5.35 14.30
C ASN A 12 3.93 -6.63 13.45
N GLN A 13 3.71 -7.80 14.05
CA GLN A 13 3.50 -9.04 13.30
C GLN A 13 2.26 -8.97 12.41
N ASP A 14 1.15 -8.46 12.94
CA ASP A 14 -0.11 -8.31 12.19
C ASP A 14 0.08 -7.36 11.00
N LEU A 15 0.79 -6.24 11.18
CA LEU A 15 1.18 -5.32 10.11
C LEU A 15 2.07 -6.01 9.07
N LEU A 16 3.07 -6.78 9.49
CA LEU A 16 3.94 -7.52 8.56
C LEU A 16 3.15 -8.54 7.71
N VAL A 17 2.19 -9.23 8.31
CA VAL A 17 1.31 -10.17 7.59
C VAL A 17 0.41 -9.43 6.61
N LEU A 18 -0.19 -8.32 7.04
CA LEU A 18 -1.09 -7.52 6.22
C LEU A 18 -0.34 -6.92 5.03
N LEU A 19 0.80 -6.27 5.25
CA LEU A 19 1.61 -5.61 4.21
C LEU A 19 2.21 -6.57 3.17
N LYS A 20 2.33 -7.86 3.48
CA LYS A 20 2.76 -8.88 2.52
C LYS A 20 1.66 -9.26 1.52
N LYS A 21 0.40 -8.96 1.81
CA LYS A 21 -0.71 -9.24 0.89
C LYS A 21 -0.60 -8.33 -0.35
N PRO A 22 -0.99 -8.82 -1.54
CA PRO A 22 -1.05 -7.97 -2.74
C PRO A 22 -2.09 -6.87 -2.55
N LEU A 23 -1.80 -5.66 -3.04
CA LEU A 23 -2.77 -4.56 -3.04
C LEU A 23 -3.83 -4.84 -4.11
N LYS A 24 -5.08 -5.04 -3.68
CA LYS A 24 -6.24 -5.03 -4.56
C LYS A 24 -6.67 -3.60 -4.85
N GLU A 25 -7.30 -3.38 -6.00
CA GLU A 25 -7.96 -2.10 -6.30
C GLU A 25 -9.16 -1.94 -5.36
N ASP A 26 -9.35 -0.73 -4.82
CA ASP A 26 -10.43 -0.34 -3.91
C ASP A 26 -10.61 -1.20 -2.64
N ASP A 27 -9.49 -1.63 -2.04
CA ASP A 27 -9.50 -2.36 -0.77
C ASP A 27 -9.55 -1.41 0.44
N GLU A 28 -10.69 -0.77 0.66
CA GLU A 28 -10.92 0.14 1.79
C GLU A 28 -10.76 -0.58 3.15
N GLU A 29 -11.16 -1.85 3.23
CA GLU A 29 -11.01 -2.66 4.43
C GLU A 29 -9.53 -2.89 4.79
N TYR A 30 -8.68 -3.14 3.77
CA TYR A 30 -7.24 -3.22 3.96
C TYR A 30 -6.66 -1.92 4.51
N VAL A 31 -7.02 -0.78 3.92
CA VAL A 31 -6.51 0.53 4.37
C VAL A 31 -6.97 0.82 5.80
N GLY A 32 -8.26 0.63 6.09
CA GLY A 32 -8.80 0.82 7.43
C GLY A 32 -8.15 -0.10 8.47
N SER A 33 -7.87 -1.36 8.12
CA SER A 33 -7.15 -2.29 9.00
C SER A 33 -5.73 -1.83 9.29
N VAL A 34 -5.00 -1.36 8.28
CA VAL A 34 -3.65 -0.81 8.46
C VAL A 34 -3.69 0.42 9.37
N GLU A 35 -4.59 1.36 9.14
CA GLU A 35 -4.73 2.59 9.94
C GLU A 35 -5.09 2.28 11.39
N GLN A 36 -6.03 1.37 11.63
CA GLN A 36 -6.40 0.93 12.97
C GLN A 36 -5.20 0.35 13.72
N LEU A 37 -4.44 -0.55 13.09
CA LEU A 37 -3.25 -1.15 13.71
C LEU A 37 -2.19 -0.09 14.02
N LEU A 38 -1.96 0.86 13.11
CA LEU A 38 -1.01 1.97 13.34
C LEU A 38 -1.44 2.86 14.50
N ASN A 39 -2.71 3.23 14.59
CA ASN A 39 -3.25 4.07 15.66
C ASN A 39 -3.12 3.39 17.02
N VAL A 40 -3.48 2.11 17.12
CA VAL A 40 -3.34 1.35 18.37
C VAL A 40 -1.86 1.23 18.75
N ARG A 41 -0.98 0.99 17.78
CA ARG A 41 0.47 0.93 18.02
C ARG A 41 1.01 2.24 18.57
N GLU A 42 0.65 3.37 17.96
CA GLU A 42 1.07 4.70 18.39
C GLU A 42 0.67 4.97 19.84
N HIS A 43 -0.59 4.68 20.20
CA HIS A 43 -1.08 4.86 21.56
C HIS A 43 -0.34 3.97 22.58
N LEU A 44 0.07 2.76 22.19
CA LEU A 44 0.86 1.88 23.05
C LEU A 44 2.31 2.38 23.20
N ILE A 45 2.93 2.86 22.13
CA ILE A 45 4.29 3.41 22.14
C ILE A 45 4.39 4.61 23.10
N GLN A 46 3.38 5.49 23.11
CA GLN A 46 3.34 6.64 24.03
C GLN A 46 3.36 6.24 25.51
N LYS A 47 2.95 5.00 25.84
CA LYS A 47 2.95 4.47 27.22
C LYS A 47 4.26 3.80 27.61
N VAL A 48 5.22 3.69 26.68
CA VAL A 48 6.50 3.04 26.93
C VAL A 48 7.43 4.02 27.66
N THR A 49 7.71 3.75 28.93
CA THR A 49 8.59 4.58 29.78
C THR A 49 10.04 4.08 29.85
N GLY A 50 10.35 3.00 29.14
CA GLY A 50 11.68 2.38 29.08
C GLY A 50 11.65 0.88 29.41
N ALA A 51 12.65 0.14 28.92
CA ALA A 51 12.84 -1.28 29.23
C ALA A 51 13.81 -1.45 30.41
N GLN A 52 13.37 -2.10 31.48
CA GLN A 52 14.14 -2.21 32.73
C GLN A 52 14.75 -3.60 32.89
N THR A 53 14.07 -4.64 32.41
CA THR A 53 14.52 -6.03 32.50
C THR A 53 15.21 -6.50 31.21
N THR A 54 16.00 -7.57 31.29
CA THR A 54 16.64 -8.20 30.12
C THR A 54 15.60 -8.62 29.07
N ALA A 55 14.51 -9.27 29.52
CA ALA A 55 13.43 -9.71 28.63
C ALA A 55 12.77 -8.53 27.89
N GLU A 56 12.56 -7.40 28.56
CA GLU A 56 12.01 -6.20 27.93
C GLU A 56 12.96 -5.57 26.91
N LYS A 57 14.28 -5.63 27.17
CA LYS A 57 15.30 -5.13 26.23
C LYS A 57 15.39 -5.99 24.98
N GLU A 58 15.39 -7.31 25.14
CA GLU A 58 15.39 -8.26 24.03
C GLU A 58 14.14 -8.10 23.16
N LEU A 59 12.96 -8.02 23.79
CA LEU A 59 11.71 -7.80 23.08
C LEU A 59 11.67 -6.42 22.41
N GLY A 60 12.20 -5.38 23.09
CA GLY A 60 12.34 -4.05 22.53
C GLY A 60 13.20 -4.02 21.26
N GLN A 61 14.33 -4.74 21.26
CA GLN A 61 15.18 -4.87 20.08
C GLN A 61 14.44 -5.56 18.93
N LYS A 62 13.76 -6.67 19.22
CA LYS A 62 12.93 -7.37 18.22
C LYS A 62 11.87 -6.45 17.61
N ILE A 63 11.18 -5.65 18.44
CA ILE A 63 10.17 -4.69 17.99
C ILE A 63 10.77 -3.65 17.04
N ILE A 64 11.98 -3.16 17.34
CA ILE A 64 12.70 -2.20 16.48
C ILE A 64 13.05 -2.85 15.13
N ASP A 65 13.58 -4.07 15.15
CA ASP A 65 13.94 -4.79 13.93
C ASP A 65 12.72 -5.08 13.04
N ASP A 66 11.61 -5.49 13.66
CA ASP A 66 10.36 -5.74 12.94
C ASP A 66 9.73 -4.44 12.43
N ASN A 67 9.85 -3.32 13.16
CA ASN A 67 9.43 -2.01 12.68
C ASN A 67 10.22 -1.57 11.44
N ASN A 68 11.52 -1.86 11.37
CA ASN A 68 12.31 -1.58 10.17
C ASN A 68 11.78 -2.35 8.95
N LYS A 69 11.45 -3.63 9.11
CA LYS A 69 10.82 -4.44 8.06
C LYS A 69 9.45 -3.88 7.65
N VAL A 70 8.63 -3.45 8.61
CA VAL A 70 7.34 -2.79 8.33
C VAL A 70 7.56 -1.54 7.48
N ASN A 71 8.54 -0.69 7.83
CA ASN A 71 8.86 0.52 7.09
C ASN A 71 9.33 0.22 5.65
N GLU A 72 10.13 -0.82 5.45
CA GLU A 72 10.55 -1.26 4.11
C GLU A 72 9.37 -1.71 3.27
N LEU A 73 8.45 -2.50 3.84
CA LEU A 73 7.25 -2.94 3.14
C LEU A 73 6.33 -1.78 2.78
N PHE A 74 6.16 -0.79 3.68
CA PHE A 74 5.41 0.42 3.36
C PHE A 74 6.03 1.18 2.18
N LYS A 75 7.35 1.37 2.17
CA LYS A 75 8.04 2.01 1.04
C LYS A 75 7.80 1.26 -0.27
N ALA A 76 7.90 -0.07 -0.24
CA ALA A 76 7.62 -0.91 -1.39
C ALA A 76 6.17 -0.77 -1.87
N LYS A 77 5.20 -0.73 -0.95
CA LYS A 77 3.77 -0.53 -1.26
C LYS A 77 3.48 0.84 -1.83
N THR A 78 4.09 1.90 -1.29
CA THR A 78 3.98 3.25 -1.85
C THR A 78 4.55 3.32 -3.27
N LEU A 79 5.66 2.62 -3.53
CA LEU A 79 6.23 2.54 -4.87
C LEU A 79 5.29 1.78 -5.83
N GLU A 80 4.74 0.64 -5.40
CA GLU A 80 3.73 -0.14 -6.15
C GLU A 80 2.54 0.74 -6.57
N LEU A 81 2.00 1.53 -5.63
CA LEU A 81 0.89 2.46 -5.89
C LEU A 81 1.27 3.56 -6.88
N LYS A 82 2.45 4.17 -6.74
CA LYS A 82 2.93 5.19 -7.69
C LYS A 82 3.03 4.64 -9.11
N VAL A 83 3.55 3.43 -9.26
CA VAL A 83 3.63 2.75 -10.57
C VAL A 83 2.23 2.51 -11.14
N LYS A 84 1.29 2.00 -10.34
CA LYS A 84 -0.11 1.79 -10.74
C LYS A 84 -0.78 3.08 -11.22
N ILE A 85 -0.64 4.18 -10.47
CA ILE A 85 -1.17 5.51 -10.86
C ILE A 85 -0.60 5.98 -12.19
N ASN A 86 0.72 5.84 -12.38
CA ASN A 86 1.37 6.23 -13.63
C ASN A 86 0.90 5.37 -14.82
N GLN A 87 0.68 4.09 -14.62
CA GLN A 87 0.14 3.19 -15.65
C GLN A 87 -1.32 3.54 -15.99
N PHE A 88 -2.16 3.83 -14.99
CA PHE A 88 -3.53 4.27 -15.18
C PHE A 88 -3.61 5.57 -16.01
N ASN A 89 -2.77 6.55 -15.67
CA ASN A 89 -2.69 7.82 -16.39
C ASN A 89 -2.24 7.66 -17.85
N GLN A 90 -1.29 6.76 -18.11
CA GLN A 90 -0.84 6.45 -19.47
C GLN A 90 -1.94 5.75 -20.29
N LYS A 91 -2.65 4.78 -19.71
CA LYS A 91 -3.80 4.12 -20.36
C LYS A 91 -4.88 5.14 -20.74
N LYS A 92 -5.18 6.10 -19.86
CA LYS A 92 -6.15 7.18 -20.14
C LYS A 92 -5.70 8.06 -21.31
N LYS A 93 -4.42 8.44 -21.38
CA LYS A 93 -3.87 9.23 -22.51
C LYS A 93 -3.96 8.47 -23.83
N ASN A 94 -3.63 7.18 -23.83
CA ASN A 94 -3.71 6.36 -25.03
C ASN A 94 -5.16 6.23 -25.52
N ASN A 95 -6.13 5.96 -24.64
CA ASN A 95 -7.54 5.87 -25.01
C ASN A 95 -8.07 7.20 -25.61
N VAL A 96 -7.74 8.35 -25.02
CA VAL A 96 -8.14 9.67 -25.56
C VAL A 96 -7.50 9.95 -26.92
N THR A 97 -6.28 9.46 -27.17
CA THR A 97 -5.59 9.66 -28.45
C THR A 97 -6.17 8.78 -29.55
N TYR A 98 -6.64 7.57 -29.23
CA TYR A 98 -7.35 6.70 -30.17
C TYR A 98 -8.73 7.23 -30.52
N ASP A 99 -9.52 7.71 -29.54
CA ASP A 99 -10.86 8.27 -29.80
C ASP A 99 -10.79 9.50 -30.74
N ASN A 100 -9.79 10.36 -30.53
CA ASN A 100 -9.59 11.57 -31.34
C ASN A 100 -9.05 11.27 -32.76
N LEU A 101 -8.46 10.09 -33.00
CA LEU A 101 -7.98 9.67 -34.32
C LEU A 101 -9.11 9.13 -35.22
N TYR A 102 -10.17 8.58 -34.63
CA TYR A 102 -11.37 8.17 -35.36
C TYR A 102 -12.32 9.34 -35.63
N GLU A 103 -12.37 10.36 -34.76
CA GLU A 103 -13.12 11.60 -35.05
C GLU A 103 -12.53 12.41 -36.22
N GLN A 104 -11.20 12.43 -36.36
CA GLN A 104 -10.52 13.16 -37.45
C GLN A 104 -10.48 12.40 -38.79
N MET A 105 -10.79 11.10 -38.82
CA MET A 105 -10.92 10.32 -40.07
C MET A 105 -12.33 10.34 -40.67
N SER A 106 -13.25 11.13 -40.12
CA SER A 106 -14.63 11.26 -40.60
C SER A 106 -14.96 12.63 -41.21
N VAL A 107 -14.02 13.22 -41.96
CA VAL A 107 -14.28 14.43 -42.77
C VAL A 107 -13.62 14.34 -44.15
N ASP A 108 -13.81 13.22 -44.86
CA ASP A 108 -14.24 13.25 -46.27
C ASP A 108 -14.59 11.84 -46.75
N GLY A 109 -15.77 11.70 -47.36
CA GLY A 109 -16.41 10.40 -47.60
C GLY A 109 -15.64 9.48 -48.55
N ILE A 110 -15.28 8.29 -48.07
CA ILE A 110 -15.00 7.14 -48.95
C ILE A 110 -15.85 5.97 -48.47
N PHE A 111 -17.01 5.79 -49.11
CA PHE A 111 -17.73 4.52 -49.08
C PHE A 111 -16.86 3.49 -49.79
N ILE A 112 -16.25 2.58 -49.04
CA ILE A 112 -15.64 1.38 -49.64
C ILE A 112 -16.78 0.47 -50.08
N ASP A 113 -17.04 0.45 -51.39
CA ASP A 113 -17.86 -0.53 -52.07
C ASP A 113 -17.29 -1.93 -51.80
N LYS A 114 -17.87 -2.63 -50.83
CA LYS A 114 -17.54 -4.04 -50.58
C LYS A 114 -18.21 -4.88 -51.66
N LYS A 115 -17.47 -5.16 -52.74
CA LYS A 115 -17.72 -6.29 -53.62
C LYS A 115 -16.89 -7.50 -53.20
N LYS A 116 -17.53 -8.43 -52.48
CA LYS A 116 -17.68 -9.85 -52.83
C LYS A 116 -18.38 -10.61 -51.72
#